data_AF-Q8DYJ4-F1
#
_entry.id   AF-Q8DYJ4-F1
#
_cell.length_a   1.000
_cell.length_b   1.000
_cell.length_c   1.000
_cell.angle_alpha   90.00
_cell.angle_beta   90.00
_cell.angle_gamma   90.00
#
_symmetry.space_group_name_H-M   'P 1'
#
loop_
_entity.id
_entity.type
_entity.pdbx_description
1 polymer ?
#
loop_
_entity_poly.entity_id
_entity_poly.type
_entity_poly.pdbx_seq_one_letter_code
_entity_poly.pdbx_strand_id
1 'polypeptide(L)'
;MTSKALIWSILQIDSARAYNSFLYYLQKIPWLGRKIPNRWFKTDDIKGVVLFIRIIFFFLRGFGRSIGYVLYCYVLSFFVRSGMKQLNILPQEGFTLTLTLMVITSLLIVINFYIKLIEPNDMQQTHMIRLFRIEPSRYFQSAELLEASSELFFRSLSFGIFFHLNHFAFWHGLTFALFLAGSRLGIKVLCLPLYGRGKDQENPESLLNILFYLGIGIGVFLSLFFLLLGKQFSPYPFFSWYTGIAGLIIWLVSYYRLKTYSKLNHLTYLTLTHETMKEKIAKIDNIELLGIEMKDRDINVSELSPLLFENLSGISYLNAIFLKRMSIYLQRKILVRLAVLSVLFGIELLFLLFFKEKINIPMNEHSFSKFLFLSAVPGYLIYIGESYSKFCFYHLDRPLLRYNFYRERENILATLKIRFLYSIKLNFPIFVALNICFGTYYFNFFTPKIDQIIILVITQAISMILFSFYFLYLYFFLQPFTEGLKSKSAMYNILTFIIYYMGYKLFTFTKSITMPILLVSLGIIVVILIIGYLAVVVFAPKTFRLKS
;
A
#
# COMPACT_ATOMS: atom_id res chain seq x y z
N MET A 1 33.07 22.93 7.94
CA MET A 1 32.69 21.96 8.99
C MET A 1 33.54 20.70 8.87
N THR A 2 34.08 20.22 10.00
CA THR A 2 34.67 18.87 10.10
C THR A 2 33.57 17.81 9.98
N SER A 3 33.91 16.57 9.59
CA SER A 3 32.93 15.47 9.48
C SER A 3 32.18 15.24 10.81
N LYS A 4 32.88 15.34 11.95
CA LYS A 4 32.28 15.25 13.29
C LYS A 4 31.24 16.34 13.54
N ALA A 5 31.56 17.60 13.22
CA ALA A 5 30.61 18.71 13.38
C ALA A 5 29.37 18.53 12.50
N LEU A 6 29.55 18.00 11.28
CA LEU A 6 28.46 17.78 10.35
C LEU A 6 27.53 16.65 10.80
N ILE A 7 28.07 15.53 11.28
CA ILE A 7 27.29 14.44 11.90
C ILE A 7 26.49 14.97 13.08
N TRP A 8 27.11 15.80 13.93
CA TRP A 8 26.41 16.40 15.06
C TRP A 8 25.28 17.33 14.62
N SER A 9 25.49 18.15 13.58
CA SER A 9 24.43 19.00 13.01
C SER A 9 23.29 18.20 12.39
N ILE A 10 23.57 17.12 11.64
CA ILE A 10 22.56 16.17 11.12
C ILE A 10 21.70 15.68 12.28
N LEU A 11 22.36 15.15 13.30
CA LEU A 11 21.74 14.61 14.50
C LEU A 11 20.89 15.65 15.24
N GLN A 12 21.33 16.89 15.35
CA GLN A 12 20.57 17.96 16.00
C GLN A 12 19.31 18.34 15.22
N ILE A 13 19.41 18.49 13.90
CA ILE A 13 18.27 18.88 13.06
C ILE A 13 17.19 17.80 13.10
N ASP A 14 17.57 16.52 13.01
CA ASP A 14 16.62 15.41 13.12
C ASP A 14 15.91 15.38 14.45
N SER A 15 16.63 15.75 15.51
CA SER A 15 16.09 15.78 16.86
C SER A 15 15.12 16.93 17.05
N ALA A 16 15.47 18.12 16.57
CA ALA A 16 14.59 19.28 16.61
C ALA A 16 13.31 18.99 15.79
N ARG A 17 13.43 18.36 14.62
CA ARG A 17 12.28 17.97 13.80
C ARG A 17 11.39 16.95 14.53
N ALA A 18 11.98 15.86 15.05
CA ALA A 18 11.25 14.84 15.77
C ALA A 18 10.55 15.39 17.02
N TYR A 19 11.21 16.28 17.76
CA TYR A 19 10.63 16.95 18.92
C TYR A 19 9.44 17.84 18.53
N ASN A 20 9.63 18.70 17.52
CA ASN A 20 8.56 19.58 17.05
C ASN A 20 7.37 18.78 16.51
N SER A 21 7.62 17.68 15.79
CA SER A 21 6.57 16.76 15.35
C SER A 21 5.87 16.08 16.53
N PHE A 22 6.60 15.61 17.55
CA PHE A 22 6.03 15.01 18.74
C PHE A 22 5.11 16.00 19.47
N LEU A 23 5.58 17.23 19.74
CA LEU A 23 4.77 18.27 20.36
C LEU A 23 3.53 18.60 19.53
N TYR A 24 3.67 18.72 18.21
CA TYR A 24 2.57 18.98 17.30
C TYR A 24 1.49 17.89 17.36
N TYR A 25 1.87 16.61 17.37
CA TYR A 25 0.91 15.52 17.52
C TYR A 25 0.29 15.48 18.92
N LEU A 26 1.07 15.78 19.96
CA LEU A 26 0.58 15.86 21.34
C LEU A 26 -0.49 16.97 21.47
N GLN A 27 -0.30 18.11 20.81
CA GLN A 27 -1.25 19.23 20.74
C GLN A 27 -2.55 18.90 19.98
N LYS A 28 -2.53 17.92 19.08
CA LYS A 28 -3.73 17.48 18.34
C LYS A 28 -4.63 16.52 19.11
N ILE A 29 -4.19 15.99 20.26
CA ILE A 29 -5.01 15.10 21.08
C ILE A 29 -6.13 15.92 21.73
N PRO A 30 -7.43 15.60 21.52
CA PRO A 30 -8.56 16.47 21.90
C PRO A 30 -8.58 16.92 23.37
N TRP A 31 -8.07 16.09 24.29
CA TRP A 31 -8.11 16.29 25.75
C TRP A 31 -6.78 16.79 26.32
N LEU A 32 -5.67 16.31 25.76
CA LEU A 32 -4.32 16.61 26.23
C LEU A 32 -3.76 17.89 25.57
N GLY A 33 -4.17 18.15 24.33
CA GLY A 33 -3.58 19.18 23.48
C GLY A 33 -3.76 20.60 24.00
N ARG A 34 -4.89 20.86 24.66
CA ARG A 34 -5.18 22.16 25.28
C ARG A 34 -4.27 22.49 26.47
N LYS A 35 -3.61 21.48 27.07
CA LYS A 35 -2.70 21.65 28.21
C LYS A 35 -1.24 21.87 27.80
N ILE A 36 -0.92 21.80 26.51
CA ILE A 36 0.46 21.88 26.01
C ILE A 36 0.71 23.27 25.42
N PRO A 37 1.35 24.17 26.18
CA PRO A 37 1.53 25.54 25.75
C PRO A 37 2.58 25.65 24.63
N ASN A 38 2.36 26.58 23.70
CA ASN A 38 3.29 26.86 22.59
C ASN A 38 4.69 27.30 23.05
N ARG A 39 4.86 27.69 24.32
CA ARG A 39 6.17 27.99 24.92
C ARG A 39 7.13 26.80 24.87
N TRP A 40 6.62 25.55 24.86
CA TRP A 40 7.45 24.35 24.79
C TRP A 40 8.25 24.22 23.49
N PHE A 41 7.84 24.88 22.41
CA PHE A 41 8.64 24.97 21.19
C PHE A 41 9.88 25.88 21.33
N LYS A 42 9.88 26.80 22.31
CA LYS A 42 10.89 27.86 22.48
C LYS A 42 11.82 27.67 23.69
N THR A 43 11.38 26.98 24.73
CA THR A 43 12.15 26.87 25.98
C THR A 43 13.35 25.95 25.84
N ASP A 44 14.53 26.51 26.10
CA ASP A 44 15.79 25.77 26.23
C ASP A 44 15.81 24.81 27.43
N ASP A 45 14.98 25.05 28.45
CA ASP A 45 14.95 24.27 29.70
C ASP A 45 14.41 22.85 29.54
N ILE A 46 13.66 22.58 28.47
CA ILE A 46 13.10 21.23 28.20
C ILE A 46 14.15 20.34 27.50
N LYS A 47 15.31 20.89 27.07
CA LYS A 47 16.35 20.17 26.31
C LYS A 47 16.77 18.85 26.94
N GLY A 48 16.85 18.77 28.28
CA GLY A 48 17.22 17.53 28.99
C GLY A 48 16.18 16.41 28.81
N VAL A 49 14.90 16.73 29.02
CA VAL A 49 13.78 15.78 28.84
C VAL A 49 13.63 15.39 27.37
N VAL A 50 13.80 16.34 26.45
CA VAL A 50 13.80 16.06 25.00
C VAL A 50 14.93 15.13 24.61
N LEU A 51 16.14 15.37 25.13
CA LEU A 51 17.31 14.56 24.84
C LEU A 51 17.16 13.14 25.40
N PHE A 52 16.58 12.99 26.59
CA PHE A 52 16.25 11.68 27.17
C PHE A 52 15.23 10.93 26.32
N ILE A 53 14.11 11.57 25.98
CA ILE A 53 13.07 11.00 25.10
C ILE A 53 13.67 10.61 23.73
N ARG A 54 14.54 11.46 23.17
CA ARG A 54 15.26 11.20 21.92
C ARG A 54 16.11 9.95 22.00
N ILE A 55 16.90 9.78 23.07
CA ILE A 55 17.74 8.60 23.27
C ILE A 55 16.86 7.35 23.30
N ILE A 56 15.77 7.37 24.08
CA ILE A 56 14.82 6.25 24.16
C ILE A 56 14.25 5.93 22.78
N PHE A 57 13.73 6.91 22.05
CA PHE A 57 13.17 6.68 20.71
C PHE A 57 14.21 6.20 19.70
N PHE A 58 15.47 6.66 19.80
CA PHE A 58 16.57 6.19 18.97
C PHE A 58 16.80 4.68 19.19
N PHE A 59 16.91 4.24 20.44
CA PHE A 59 17.06 2.83 20.78
C PHE A 59 15.83 2.00 20.41
N LEU A 60 14.61 2.47 20.73
CA LEU A 60 13.36 1.80 20.37
C LEU A 60 13.20 1.63 18.86
N ARG A 61 13.52 2.66 18.07
CA ARG A 61 13.45 2.58 16.61
C ARG A 61 14.53 1.67 16.04
N GLY A 62 15.75 1.75 16.56
CA GLY A 62 16.87 0.91 16.15
C GLY A 62 16.62 -0.57 16.41
N PHE A 63 16.39 -0.93 17.67
CA PHE A 63 16.08 -2.30 18.07
C PHE A 63 14.74 -2.78 17.52
N GLY A 64 13.70 -1.94 17.54
CA GLY A 64 12.38 -2.32 17.02
C GLY A 64 12.42 -2.70 15.54
N ARG A 65 13.16 -1.96 14.71
CA ARG A 65 13.37 -2.31 13.29
C ARG A 65 14.15 -3.61 13.14
N SER A 66 15.22 -3.78 13.92
CA SER A 66 16.13 -4.92 13.79
C SER A 66 15.53 -6.23 14.32
N ILE A 67 14.96 -6.20 15.54
CA ILE A 67 14.25 -7.33 16.14
C ILE A 67 12.99 -7.64 15.33
N GLY A 68 12.23 -6.61 14.93
CA GLY A 68 11.04 -6.78 14.08
C GLY A 68 11.36 -7.47 12.76
N TYR A 69 12.51 -7.18 12.14
CA TYR A 69 12.97 -7.86 10.93
C TYR A 69 13.28 -9.36 11.17
N VAL A 70 13.97 -9.69 12.26
CA VAL A 70 14.24 -11.10 12.63
C VAL A 70 12.93 -11.85 12.90
N LEU A 71 12.03 -11.25 13.67
CA LEU A 71 10.71 -11.82 13.96
C LEU A 71 9.89 -12.01 12.69
N TYR A 72 9.92 -11.04 11.77
CA TYR A 72 9.27 -11.16 10.47
C TYR A 72 9.80 -12.36 9.70
N CYS A 73 11.11 -12.53 9.58
CA CYS A 73 11.71 -13.67 8.87
C CYS A 73 11.39 -15.00 9.55
N TYR A 74 11.38 -15.03 10.89
CA TYR A 74 11.04 -16.22 11.68
C TYR A 74 9.57 -16.64 11.51
N VAL A 75 8.64 -15.68 11.59
CA VAL A 75 7.22 -15.96 11.36
C VAL A 75 6.96 -16.37 9.91
N LEU A 76 7.60 -15.69 8.95
CA LEU A 76 7.52 -16.05 7.54
C LEU A 76 8.05 -17.46 7.28
N SER A 77 9.14 -17.87 7.94
CA SER A 77 9.71 -19.22 7.79
C SER A 77 8.72 -20.29 8.25
N PHE A 78 7.94 -20.05 9.31
CA PHE A 78 6.88 -20.95 9.74
C PHE A 78 5.81 -21.16 8.65
N PHE A 79 5.31 -20.08 8.04
CA PHE A 79 4.32 -20.16 6.97
C PHE A 79 4.88 -20.82 5.70
N VAL A 80 6.09 -20.43 5.28
CA VAL A 80 6.75 -21.00 4.09
C VAL A 80 7.02 -22.49 4.30
N ARG A 81 7.49 -22.90 5.49
CA ARG A 81 7.69 -24.32 5.83
C ARG A 81 6.39 -25.10 5.73
N SER A 82 5.29 -24.56 6.22
CA SER A 82 3.96 -25.19 6.11
C SER A 82 3.53 -25.34 4.66
N GLY A 83 3.72 -24.30 3.84
CA GLY A 83 3.42 -24.36 2.40
C GLY A 83 4.30 -25.36 1.65
N MET A 84 5.61 -25.39 1.89
CA MET A 84 6.53 -26.32 1.26
C MET A 84 6.20 -27.79 1.57
N LYS A 85 5.79 -28.10 2.81
CA LYS A 85 5.31 -29.44 3.19
C LYS A 85 4.09 -29.85 2.37
N GLN A 86 3.16 -28.94 2.11
CA GLN A 86 1.98 -29.23 1.27
C GLN A 86 2.37 -29.47 -0.19
N LEU A 87 3.43 -28.81 -0.67
CA LEU A 87 3.98 -28.95 -2.02
C LEU A 87 4.88 -30.19 -2.21
N ASN A 88 5.05 -31.06 -1.21
CA ASN A 88 6.03 -32.17 -1.17
C ASN A 88 7.50 -31.74 -1.38
N ILE A 89 7.83 -30.47 -1.20
CA ILE A 89 9.23 -30.01 -1.23
C ILE A 89 9.82 -30.27 0.15
N LEU A 90 10.91 -31.02 0.23
CA LEU A 90 11.62 -31.27 1.49
C LEU A 90 12.06 -29.93 2.11
N PRO A 91 11.39 -29.47 3.18
CA PRO A 91 11.67 -28.15 3.71
C PRO A 91 13.00 -28.16 4.46
N GLN A 92 13.69 -27.03 4.45
CA GLN A 92 14.81 -26.80 5.34
C GLN A 92 14.37 -26.87 6.81
N GLU A 93 15.33 -27.06 7.71
CA GLU A 93 15.07 -26.88 9.14
C GLU A 93 14.62 -25.45 9.44
N GLY A 94 13.81 -25.27 10.49
CA GLY A 94 13.17 -23.98 10.77
C GLY A 94 14.16 -22.82 10.91
N PHE A 95 15.29 -23.06 11.58
CA PHE A 95 16.37 -22.07 11.70
C PHE A 95 17.04 -21.78 10.35
N THR A 96 17.46 -22.81 9.62
CA THR A 96 18.07 -22.67 8.29
C THR A 96 17.15 -21.94 7.31
N LEU A 97 15.85 -22.22 7.32
CA LEU A 97 14.87 -21.52 6.49
C LEU A 97 14.75 -20.05 6.86
N THR A 98 14.81 -19.74 8.17
CA THR A 98 14.81 -18.36 8.65
C THR A 98 16.05 -17.61 8.14
N LEU A 99 17.22 -18.25 8.18
CA LEU A 99 18.46 -17.68 7.61
C LEU A 99 18.37 -17.49 6.09
N THR A 100 17.83 -18.47 5.36
CA THR A 100 17.57 -18.36 3.92
C THR A 100 16.66 -17.19 3.61
N LEU A 101 15.58 -16.99 4.37
CA LEU A 101 14.69 -15.84 4.21
C LEU A 101 15.37 -14.52 4.57
N MET A 102 16.25 -14.48 5.58
CA MET A 102 17.05 -13.30 5.87
C MET A 102 17.96 -12.94 4.70
N VAL A 103 18.61 -13.91 4.06
CA VAL A 103 19.45 -13.69 2.87
C VAL A 103 18.60 -13.19 1.69
N ILE A 104 17.49 -13.87 1.40
CA ILE A 104 16.58 -13.51 0.30
C ILE A 104 16.03 -12.08 0.48
N THR A 105 15.44 -11.81 1.65
CA THR A 105 14.78 -10.51 1.89
C THR A 105 15.79 -9.37 1.86
N SER A 106 16.96 -9.54 2.48
CA SER A 106 17.97 -8.48 2.53
C SER A 106 18.68 -8.27 1.19
N LEU A 107 19.15 -9.33 0.52
CA LEU A 107 20.02 -9.22 -0.65
C LEU A 107 19.30 -9.25 -1.99
N LEU A 108 18.09 -9.83 -2.08
CA LEU A 108 17.36 -9.92 -3.35
C LEU A 108 16.22 -8.92 -3.46
N ILE A 109 15.59 -8.58 -2.34
CA ILE A 109 14.42 -7.68 -2.32
C ILE A 109 14.83 -6.29 -1.85
N VAL A 110 15.27 -6.18 -0.59
CA VAL A 110 15.52 -4.91 0.09
C VAL A 110 16.69 -4.14 -0.54
N ILE A 111 17.70 -4.81 -1.07
CA ILE A 111 18.85 -4.15 -1.70
C ILE A 111 18.45 -3.18 -2.83
N ASN A 112 17.37 -3.50 -3.57
CA ASN A 112 16.92 -2.69 -4.70
C ASN A 112 16.41 -1.32 -4.25
N PHE A 113 15.87 -1.21 -3.03
CA PHE A 113 15.43 0.08 -2.48
C PHE A 113 16.61 1.03 -2.22
N TYR A 114 17.84 0.51 -2.16
CA TYR A 114 19.05 1.32 -1.97
C TYR A 114 19.79 1.64 -3.28
N ILE A 115 19.20 1.38 -4.45
CA ILE A 115 19.81 1.74 -5.76
C ILE A 115 20.07 3.25 -5.87
N LYS A 116 19.25 4.08 -5.23
CA LYS A 116 19.34 5.53 -5.28
C LYS A 116 20.14 6.05 -4.08
N LEU A 117 21.17 6.85 -4.36
CA LEU A 117 21.89 7.63 -3.35
C LEU A 117 21.24 9.00 -3.14
N ILE A 118 20.80 9.63 -4.23
CA ILE A 118 20.18 10.96 -4.21
C ILE A 118 18.66 10.78 -4.26
N GLU A 119 17.98 11.20 -3.20
CA GLU A 119 16.55 11.06 -3.02
C GLU A 119 15.89 12.45 -2.90
N PRO A 120 15.33 13.01 -3.99
CA PRO A 120 14.67 14.32 -3.93
C PRO A 120 13.46 14.39 -2.99
N ASN A 121 12.94 13.24 -2.56
CA ASN A 121 11.87 13.16 -1.56
C ASN A 121 12.37 13.38 -0.13
N ASP A 122 13.68 13.23 0.11
CA ASP A 122 14.24 13.44 1.43
C ASP A 122 14.44 14.95 1.70
N MET A 123 13.53 15.48 2.53
CA MET A 123 13.59 16.87 2.99
C MET A 123 14.88 17.16 3.74
N GLN A 124 15.44 16.20 4.49
CA GLN A 124 16.67 16.42 5.25
C GLN A 124 17.86 16.59 4.31
N GLN A 125 18.04 15.67 3.38
CA GLN A 125 19.04 15.76 2.33
C GLN A 125 18.95 17.10 1.59
N THR A 126 17.74 17.48 1.18
CA THR A 126 17.58 18.71 0.40
C THR A 126 17.85 19.96 1.24
N HIS A 127 17.38 20.01 2.49
CA HIS A 127 17.68 21.14 3.38
C HIS A 127 19.19 21.26 3.62
N MET A 128 19.87 20.17 3.92
CA MET A 128 21.32 20.18 4.17
C MET A 128 22.12 20.66 2.97
N ILE A 129 21.78 20.18 1.77
CA ILE A 129 22.55 20.47 0.56
C ILE A 129 22.17 21.84 -0.03
N ARG A 130 20.88 22.20 -0.04
CA ARG A 130 20.40 23.45 -0.69
C ARG A 130 20.29 24.62 0.27
N LEU A 131 19.73 24.44 1.46
CA LEU A 131 19.55 25.55 2.43
C LEU A 131 20.84 25.81 3.21
N PHE A 132 21.42 24.77 3.80
CA PHE A 132 22.67 24.89 4.58
C PHE A 132 23.93 24.89 3.70
N ARG A 133 23.77 24.77 2.37
CA ARG A 133 24.84 24.81 1.36
C ARG A 133 26.02 23.86 1.69
N ILE A 134 25.71 22.72 2.28
CA ILE A 134 26.70 21.69 2.56
C ILE A 134 27.11 21.02 1.25
N GLU A 135 28.41 20.81 1.08
CA GLU A 135 28.96 20.05 -0.05
C GLU A 135 28.39 18.61 -0.09
N PRO A 136 27.77 18.17 -1.19
CA PRO A 136 27.11 16.86 -1.27
C PRO A 136 28.00 15.68 -0.87
N SER A 137 29.24 15.63 -1.36
CA SER A 137 30.20 14.57 -0.99
C SER A 137 30.37 14.44 0.53
N ARG A 138 30.53 15.57 1.23
CA ARG A 138 30.70 15.58 2.70
C ARG A 138 29.43 15.19 3.43
N TYR A 139 28.26 15.61 2.91
CA TYR A 139 26.97 15.19 3.44
C TYR A 139 26.80 13.68 3.35
N PHE A 140 26.98 13.09 2.16
CA PHE A 140 26.81 11.65 1.95
C PHE A 140 27.78 10.81 2.78
N GLN A 141 29.04 11.21 2.88
CA GLN A 141 30.01 10.53 3.75
C GLN A 141 29.54 10.49 5.21
N SER A 142 29.11 11.64 5.72
CA SER A 142 28.69 11.77 7.11
C SER A 142 27.39 11.03 7.39
N ALA A 143 26.44 11.10 6.45
CA ALA A 143 25.15 10.41 6.53
C ALA A 143 25.33 8.89 6.47
N GLU A 144 26.09 8.37 5.49
CA GLU A 144 26.34 6.92 5.37
C GLU A 144 27.18 6.36 6.52
N LEU A 145 28.11 7.14 7.07
CA LEU A 145 28.86 6.74 8.27
C LEU A 145 27.95 6.63 9.49
N LEU A 146 27.08 7.63 9.70
CA LEU A 146 26.12 7.62 10.80
C LEU A 146 25.14 6.44 10.66
N GLU A 147 24.63 6.22 9.45
CA GLU A 147 23.69 5.15 9.16
C GLU A 147 24.34 3.77 9.30
N ALA A 148 25.53 3.56 8.74
CA ALA A 148 26.28 2.31 8.86
C ALA A 148 26.63 2.01 10.33
N SER A 149 27.08 3.01 11.10
CA SER A 149 27.39 2.81 12.53
C SER A 149 26.15 2.42 13.34
N SER A 150 25.01 3.08 13.09
CA SER A 150 23.73 2.77 13.73
C SER A 150 23.26 1.36 13.35
N GLU A 151 23.27 1.01 12.07
CA GLU A 151 22.85 -0.31 11.59
C GLU A 151 23.75 -1.41 12.14
N LEU A 152 25.07 -1.23 12.12
CA LEU A 152 26.01 -2.19 12.66
C LEU A 152 25.75 -2.41 14.15
N PHE A 153 25.56 -1.35 14.94
CA PHE A 153 25.27 -1.48 16.37
C PHE A 153 23.97 -2.26 16.62
N PHE A 154 22.85 -1.84 16.04
CA PHE A 154 21.55 -2.47 16.32
C PHE A 154 21.41 -3.86 15.71
N ARG A 155 21.87 -4.06 14.45
CA ARG A 155 21.76 -5.35 13.76
C ARG A 155 22.73 -6.37 14.32
N SER A 156 23.97 -6.00 14.64
CA SER A 156 24.92 -6.95 15.24
C SER A 156 24.41 -7.49 16.57
N LEU A 157 23.85 -6.63 17.44
CA LEU A 157 23.24 -7.05 18.70
C LEU A 157 22.01 -7.94 18.46
N SER A 158 21.07 -7.50 17.62
CA SER A 158 19.83 -8.27 17.40
C SER A 158 20.10 -9.62 16.73
N PHE A 159 20.91 -9.63 15.67
CA PHE A 159 21.25 -10.86 14.94
C PHE A 159 22.14 -11.75 15.79
N GLY A 160 23.10 -11.18 16.52
CA GLY A 160 23.98 -11.94 17.40
C GLY A 160 23.21 -12.63 18.53
N ILE A 161 22.25 -11.94 19.16
CA ILE A 161 21.32 -12.54 20.13
C ILE A 161 20.50 -13.66 19.47
N PHE A 162 19.97 -13.42 18.27
CA PHE A 162 19.21 -14.45 17.54
C PHE A 162 20.03 -15.70 17.23
N PHE A 163 21.29 -15.56 16.79
CA PHE A 163 22.21 -16.69 16.60
C PHE A 163 22.51 -17.40 17.91
N HIS A 164 22.77 -16.65 18.99
CA HIS A 164 23.05 -17.22 20.31
C HIS A 164 21.87 -18.04 20.86
N LEU A 165 20.64 -17.54 20.72
CA LEU A 165 19.41 -18.25 21.11
C LEU A 165 19.20 -19.56 20.33
N ASN A 166 19.82 -19.71 19.16
CA ASN A 166 19.79 -20.93 18.35
C ASN A 166 21.08 -21.76 18.47
N HIS A 167 21.88 -21.54 19.53
CA HIS A 167 23.13 -22.25 19.83
C HIS A 167 24.29 -22.02 18.84
N PHE A 168 24.29 -20.91 18.11
CA PHE A 168 25.41 -20.49 17.25
C PHE A 168 26.21 -19.34 17.88
N ALA A 169 27.45 -19.15 17.41
CA ALA A 169 28.29 -18.06 17.90
C ALA A 169 27.70 -16.69 17.51
N PHE A 170 27.70 -15.75 18.46
CA PHE A 170 27.20 -14.39 18.30
C PHE A 170 27.78 -13.65 17.08
N TRP A 171 29.04 -13.93 16.75
CA TRP A 171 29.78 -13.28 15.66
C TRP A 171 29.14 -13.42 14.28
N HIS A 172 28.36 -14.48 14.03
CA HIS A 172 27.62 -14.67 12.77
C HIS A 172 26.61 -13.54 12.51
N GLY A 173 26.07 -12.93 13.57
CA GLY A 173 25.20 -11.76 13.44
C GLY A 173 25.97 -10.51 13.03
N LEU A 174 27.19 -10.33 13.56
CA LEU A 174 28.06 -9.20 13.23
C LEU A 174 28.57 -9.29 11.79
N THR A 175 29.04 -10.47 11.35
CA THR A 175 29.54 -10.68 9.98
C THR A 175 28.45 -10.40 8.94
N PHE A 176 27.22 -10.86 9.19
CA PHE A 176 26.09 -10.58 8.31
C PHE A 176 25.70 -9.10 8.34
N ALA A 177 25.69 -8.45 9.50
CA ALA A 177 25.42 -7.01 9.59
C ALA A 177 26.46 -6.17 8.80
N LEU A 178 27.74 -6.54 8.88
CA LEU A 178 28.82 -5.95 8.07
C LEU A 178 28.62 -6.16 6.57
N PHE A 179 28.23 -7.38 6.18
CA PHE A 179 27.93 -7.69 4.79
C PHE A 179 26.77 -6.85 4.24
N LEU A 180 25.70 -6.69 5.01
CA LEU A 180 24.56 -5.85 4.62
C LEU A 180 24.92 -4.36 4.54
N ALA A 181 25.70 -3.85 5.49
CA ALA A 181 26.15 -2.45 5.44
C ALA A 181 27.02 -2.19 4.20
N GLY A 182 27.92 -3.12 3.88
CA GLY A 182 28.76 -3.07 2.69
C GLY A 182 27.96 -3.14 1.39
N SER A 183 27.12 -4.15 1.22
CA SER A 183 26.32 -4.33 0.00
C SER A 183 25.41 -3.13 -0.28
N ARG A 184 24.81 -2.56 0.76
CA ARG A 184 23.96 -1.37 0.69
C ARG A 184 24.69 -0.13 0.18
N LEU A 185 25.88 0.16 0.72
CA LEU A 185 26.68 1.28 0.22
C LEU A 185 27.26 0.97 -1.18
N GLY A 186 27.62 -0.30 -1.40
CA GLY A 186 28.11 -0.81 -2.67
C GLY A 186 27.12 -0.56 -3.81
N ILE A 187 25.85 -0.95 -3.66
CA ILE A 187 24.85 -0.76 -4.71
C ILE A 187 24.60 0.73 -5.01
N LYS A 188 24.52 1.58 -3.97
CA LYS A 188 24.39 3.05 -4.13
C LYS A 188 25.53 3.60 -5.00
N VAL A 189 26.76 3.17 -4.72
CA VAL A 189 27.96 3.66 -5.40
C VAL A 189 28.11 3.06 -6.81
N LEU A 190 27.76 1.79 -7.00
CA LEU A 190 27.74 1.15 -8.32
C LEU A 190 26.74 1.82 -9.27
N CYS A 191 25.61 2.29 -8.74
CA CYS A 191 24.56 2.95 -9.52
C CYS A 191 24.80 4.46 -9.75
N LEU A 192 25.79 5.08 -9.08
CA LEU A 192 26.12 6.51 -9.27
C LEU A 192 26.37 6.93 -10.73
N PRO A 193 27.10 6.15 -11.57
CA PRO A 193 27.35 6.53 -12.96
C PRO A 193 26.11 6.51 -13.86
N LEU A 194 25.00 5.94 -13.39
CA LEU A 194 23.78 5.76 -14.17
C LEU A 194 22.85 6.98 -14.08
N TYR A 195 23.07 7.87 -13.10
CA TYR A 195 22.38 9.15 -13.03
C TYR A 195 22.64 9.97 -14.30
N GLY A 196 21.56 10.45 -14.94
CA GLY A 196 21.63 11.28 -16.15
C GLY A 196 22.01 10.55 -17.44
N ARG A 197 22.10 9.21 -17.43
CA ARG A 197 22.33 8.38 -18.64
C ARG A 197 21.03 7.85 -19.28
N GLY A 198 19.87 8.21 -18.73
CA GLY A 198 18.58 7.82 -19.28
C GLY A 198 18.23 8.58 -20.56
N LYS A 199 17.26 8.05 -21.32
CA LYS A 199 16.70 8.74 -22.51
C LYS A 199 16.01 10.06 -22.14
N ASP A 200 15.57 10.18 -20.90
CA ASP A 200 14.89 11.33 -20.35
C ASP A 200 15.91 12.24 -19.65
N GLN A 201 16.27 13.35 -20.31
CA GLN A 201 17.21 14.33 -19.76
C GLN A 201 16.59 15.15 -18.61
N GLU A 202 15.26 15.26 -18.56
CA GLU A 202 14.54 15.96 -17.50
C GLU A 202 14.51 15.12 -16.21
N ASN A 203 14.53 13.79 -16.34
CA ASN A 203 14.52 12.88 -15.20
C ASN A 203 15.84 12.07 -15.04
N PRO A 204 16.81 12.58 -14.27
CA PRO A 204 18.11 11.95 -14.11
C PRO A 204 18.08 10.57 -13.42
N GLU A 205 16.96 10.16 -12.81
CA GLU A 205 16.77 8.85 -12.16
C GLU A 205 16.01 7.82 -13.03
N SER A 206 15.65 8.15 -14.27
CA SER A 206 14.83 7.29 -15.14
C SER A 206 15.42 5.87 -15.32
N LEU A 207 16.72 5.75 -15.58
CA LEU A 207 17.39 4.45 -15.71
C LEU A 207 17.43 3.67 -14.38
N LEU A 208 17.59 4.37 -13.26
CA LEU A 208 17.58 3.76 -11.92
C LEU A 208 16.21 3.20 -11.58
N ASN A 209 15.13 3.85 -12.01
CA ASN A 209 13.77 3.35 -11.85
C ASN A 209 13.57 2.04 -12.63
N ILE A 210 14.06 1.96 -13.87
CA ILE A 210 14.00 0.72 -14.66
C ILE A 210 14.77 -0.40 -13.96
N LEU A 211 15.98 -0.11 -13.47
CA LEU A 211 16.79 -1.09 -12.72
C LEU A 211 16.13 -1.52 -11.41
N PHE A 212 15.43 -0.62 -10.72
CA PHE A 212 14.65 -0.96 -9.53
C PHE A 212 13.56 -1.99 -9.86
N TYR A 213 12.77 -1.77 -10.91
CA TYR A 213 11.71 -2.71 -11.29
C TYR A 213 12.26 -4.05 -11.80
N LEU A 214 13.33 -4.01 -12.63
CA LEU A 214 14.00 -5.22 -13.09
C LEU A 214 14.62 -6.00 -11.93
N GLY A 215 15.29 -5.30 -11.01
CA GLY A 215 15.92 -5.88 -9.83
C GLY A 215 14.91 -6.55 -8.91
N ILE A 216 13.71 -5.96 -8.72
CA ILE A 216 12.61 -6.62 -8.00
C ILE A 216 12.14 -7.87 -8.74
N GLY A 217 11.92 -7.80 -10.05
CA GLY A 217 11.47 -8.95 -10.85
C GLY A 217 12.45 -10.13 -10.77
N ILE A 218 13.74 -9.87 -10.99
CA ILE A 218 14.81 -10.85 -10.87
C ILE A 218 14.93 -11.34 -9.42
N GLY A 219 14.83 -10.43 -8.45
CA GLY A 219 14.89 -10.75 -7.03
C GLY A 219 13.79 -11.74 -6.61
N VAL A 220 12.55 -11.53 -7.06
CA VAL A 220 11.43 -12.45 -6.80
C VAL A 220 11.66 -13.81 -7.48
N PHE A 221 12.12 -13.83 -8.72
CA PHE A 221 12.41 -15.08 -9.44
C PHE A 221 13.51 -15.89 -8.73
N LEU A 222 14.63 -15.26 -8.36
CA LEU A 222 15.71 -15.89 -7.60
C LEU A 222 15.27 -16.32 -6.20
N SER A 223 14.38 -15.56 -5.55
CA SER A 223 13.80 -15.92 -4.25
C SER A 223 13.05 -17.25 -4.34
N LEU A 224 12.18 -17.40 -5.36
CA LEU A 224 11.47 -18.65 -5.60
C LEU A 224 12.44 -19.79 -5.91
N PHE A 225 13.46 -19.55 -6.74
CA PHE A 225 14.48 -20.54 -7.05
C PHE A 225 15.21 -21.05 -5.78
N PHE A 226 15.68 -20.15 -4.90
CA PHE A 226 16.35 -20.56 -3.66
C PHE A 226 15.43 -21.29 -2.68
N LEU A 227 14.14 -20.93 -2.65
CA LEU A 227 13.15 -21.65 -1.85
C LEU A 227 12.88 -23.06 -2.41
N LEU A 228 12.82 -23.21 -3.74
CA LEU A 228 12.64 -24.51 -4.41
C LEU A 228 13.79 -25.47 -4.18
N LEU A 229 15.03 -24.97 -4.08
CA LEU A 229 16.19 -25.80 -3.73
C LEU A 229 16.07 -26.48 -2.36
N GLY A 230 15.24 -25.93 -1.45
CA GLY A 230 14.95 -26.54 -0.16
C GLY A 230 16.23 -26.92 0.59
N LYS A 231 16.34 -28.17 1.03
CA LYS A 231 17.51 -28.68 1.77
C LYS A 231 18.85 -28.61 0.99
N GLN A 232 18.84 -28.46 -0.33
CA GLN A 232 20.07 -28.37 -1.13
C GLN A 232 20.74 -27.00 -0.99
N PHE A 233 19.99 -25.95 -0.66
CA PHE A 233 20.53 -24.62 -0.45
C PHE A 233 21.02 -24.46 0.99
N SER A 234 22.27 -24.00 1.14
CA SER A 234 22.89 -23.71 2.43
C SER A 234 23.10 -22.20 2.58
N PRO A 235 22.40 -21.51 3.50
CA PRO A 235 22.58 -20.06 3.70
C PRO A 235 23.80 -19.71 4.56
N TYR A 236 24.43 -20.70 5.21
CA TYR A 236 25.54 -20.50 6.15
C TYR A 236 26.74 -19.70 5.59
N PRO A 237 27.14 -19.82 4.31
CA PRO A 237 28.24 -19.03 3.76
C PRO A 237 28.04 -17.51 3.89
N PHE A 238 26.80 -17.02 3.83
CA PHE A 238 26.47 -15.60 3.97
C PHE A 238 26.77 -15.03 5.36
N PHE A 239 26.84 -15.90 6.38
CA PHE A 239 27.10 -15.55 7.78
C PHE A 239 28.55 -15.82 8.20
N SER A 240 29.40 -16.26 7.26
CA SER A 240 30.81 -16.58 7.53
C SER A 240 31.68 -15.34 7.79
N TRP A 241 32.88 -15.55 8.30
CA TRP A 241 33.85 -14.47 8.47
C TRP A 241 34.32 -13.90 7.12
N TYR A 242 34.41 -14.73 6.09
CA TYR A 242 34.77 -14.31 4.73
C TYR A 242 33.79 -13.27 4.18
N THR A 243 32.48 -13.48 4.37
CA THR A 243 31.46 -12.52 3.92
C THR A 243 31.44 -11.25 4.75
N GLY A 244 31.71 -11.35 6.06
CA GLY A 244 31.92 -10.17 6.91
C GLY A 244 33.09 -9.30 6.43
N ILE A 245 34.23 -9.91 6.11
CA ILE A 245 35.40 -9.20 5.56
C ILE A 245 35.10 -8.62 4.17
N ALA A 246 34.45 -9.39 3.28
CA ALA A 246 34.04 -8.90 1.98
C ALA A 246 33.12 -7.67 2.11
N GLY A 247 32.15 -7.70 3.03
CA GLY A 247 31.29 -6.57 3.37
C GLY A 247 32.06 -5.33 3.78
N LEU A 248 33.04 -5.50 4.69
CA LEU A 248 33.90 -4.41 5.16
C LEU A 248 34.73 -3.82 4.02
N ILE A 249 35.31 -4.65 3.14
CA ILE A 249 36.07 -4.19 1.97
C ILE A 249 35.17 -3.41 1.02
N ILE A 250 33.99 -3.95 0.69
CA ILE A 250 33.01 -3.26 -0.18
C ILE A 250 32.64 -1.90 0.44
N TRP A 251 32.41 -1.85 1.75
CA TRP A 251 32.08 -0.60 2.44
C TRP A 251 33.22 0.41 2.34
N LEU A 252 34.46 0.03 2.67
CA LEU A 252 35.63 0.91 2.61
C LEU A 252 35.88 1.46 1.20
N VAL A 253 35.82 0.58 0.18
CA VAL A 253 36.01 0.97 -1.22
C VAL A 253 34.91 1.94 -1.66
N SER A 254 33.65 1.65 -1.30
CA SER A 254 32.51 2.49 -1.66
C SER A 254 32.55 3.84 -0.94
N TYR A 255 32.95 3.86 0.34
CA TYR A 255 33.15 5.08 1.11
C TYR A 255 34.26 5.95 0.53
N TYR A 256 35.39 5.35 0.15
CA TYR A 256 36.48 6.05 -0.55
C TYR A 256 36.02 6.59 -1.92
N ARG A 257 35.20 5.83 -2.65
CA ARG A 257 34.64 6.24 -3.93
C ARG A 257 33.73 7.46 -3.80
N LEU A 258 32.93 7.57 -2.75
CA LEU A 258 32.11 8.77 -2.47
C LEU A 258 32.96 10.04 -2.29
N LYS A 259 34.18 9.90 -1.76
CA LYS A 259 35.14 11.01 -1.63
C LYS A 259 35.70 11.46 -2.98
N THR A 260 36.02 10.50 -3.83
CA THR A 260 36.80 10.73 -5.05
C THR A 260 35.95 10.92 -6.30
N TYR A 261 34.64 10.67 -6.22
CA TYR A 261 33.74 10.79 -7.37
C TYR A 261 33.48 12.26 -7.73
N SER A 262 34.24 12.79 -8.69
CA SER A 262 34.21 14.19 -9.11
C SER A 262 32.83 14.70 -9.56
N LYS A 263 32.01 13.82 -10.16
CA LYS A 263 30.68 14.17 -10.67
C LYS A 263 29.59 14.17 -9.59
N LEU A 264 29.88 13.73 -8.35
CA LEU A 264 28.87 13.56 -7.29
C LEU A 264 28.15 14.89 -7.01
N ASN A 265 28.92 15.94 -6.77
CA ASN A 265 28.37 17.24 -6.39
C ASN A 265 27.47 17.80 -7.51
N HIS A 266 27.94 17.74 -8.75
CA HIS A 266 27.19 18.18 -9.92
C HIS A 266 25.88 17.41 -10.11
N LEU A 267 25.92 16.07 -10.08
CA LEU A 267 24.72 15.23 -10.20
C LEU A 267 23.72 15.48 -9.06
N THR A 268 24.21 15.73 -7.85
CA THR A 268 23.36 16.04 -6.70
C THR A 268 22.64 17.37 -6.87
N TYR A 269 23.32 18.40 -7.41
CA TYR A 269 22.66 19.67 -7.70
C TYR A 269 21.69 19.58 -8.89
N LEU A 270 21.97 18.77 -9.92
CA LEU A 270 21.02 18.58 -11.02
C LEU A 270 19.74 17.87 -10.58
N THR A 271 19.87 16.87 -9.71
CA THR A 271 18.76 16.02 -9.24
C THR A 271 17.92 16.71 -8.15
N LEU A 272 18.56 17.40 -7.21
CA LEU A 272 17.90 18.11 -6.11
C LEU A 272 17.57 19.55 -6.51
N THR A 273 16.56 19.79 -7.34
CA THR A 273 16.04 21.15 -7.58
C THR A 273 14.84 21.43 -6.69
N HIS A 274 14.57 22.71 -6.43
CA HIS A 274 13.37 23.09 -5.69
C HIS A 274 12.09 22.69 -6.44
N GLU A 275 12.15 22.68 -7.77
CA GLU A 275 11.08 22.18 -8.65
C GLU A 275 10.90 20.68 -8.53
N THR A 276 11.96 19.86 -8.59
CA THR A 276 11.82 18.39 -8.43
C THR A 276 11.32 18.02 -7.03
N MET A 277 11.72 18.74 -5.99
CA MET A 277 11.16 18.57 -4.66
C MET A 277 9.66 18.92 -4.63
N LYS A 278 9.29 20.11 -5.09
CA LYS A 278 7.88 20.55 -5.11
C LYS A 278 7.02 19.61 -5.94
N GLU A 279 7.50 19.19 -7.11
CA GLU A 279 6.79 18.28 -7.99
C GLU A 279 6.60 16.91 -7.35
N LYS A 280 7.62 16.35 -6.68
CA LYS A 280 7.47 15.05 -6.00
C LYS A 280 6.62 15.12 -4.74
N ILE A 281 6.72 16.18 -3.95
CA ILE A 281 5.82 16.41 -2.81
C ILE A 281 4.39 16.60 -3.31
N ALA A 282 4.18 17.41 -4.35
CA ALA A 282 2.88 17.58 -4.99
C ALA A 282 2.35 16.26 -5.55
N LYS A 283 3.19 15.44 -6.19
CA LYS A 283 2.79 14.10 -6.66
C LYS A 283 2.36 13.19 -5.52
N ILE A 284 3.05 13.22 -4.37
CA ILE A 284 2.69 12.44 -3.17
C ILE A 284 1.37 12.95 -2.56
N ASP A 285 1.20 14.27 -2.44
CA ASP A 285 -0.03 14.88 -1.93
C ASP A 285 -1.22 14.68 -2.89
N ASN A 286 -0.94 14.58 -4.19
CA ASN A 286 -1.91 14.41 -5.26
C ASN A 286 -2.07 12.95 -5.70
N ILE A 287 -1.52 11.93 -5.02
CA ILE A 287 -1.70 10.51 -5.43
C ILE A 287 -3.18 10.16 -5.58
N GLU A 288 -4.01 10.66 -4.66
CA GLU A 288 -5.46 10.47 -4.71
C GLU A 288 -6.10 11.15 -5.94
N LEU A 289 -5.56 12.30 -6.37
CA LEU A 289 -6.00 13.04 -7.56
C LEU A 289 -5.49 12.40 -8.85
N LEU A 290 -4.23 11.95 -8.90
CA LEU A 290 -3.61 11.28 -10.06
C LEU A 290 -4.35 9.98 -10.44
N GLY A 291 -4.91 9.28 -9.46
CA GLY A 291 -5.73 8.08 -9.72
C GLY A 291 -7.09 8.39 -10.35
N ILE A 292 -7.51 9.66 -10.37
CA ILE A 292 -8.84 10.13 -10.81
C ILE A 292 -8.72 11.09 -12.00
N GLU A 293 -7.62 11.81 -12.14
CA GLU A 293 -7.29 12.61 -13.32
C GLU A 293 -7.28 11.74 -14.58
N MET A 294 -7.89 12.28 -15.63
CA MET A 294 -8.00 11.61 -16.93
C MET A 294 -6.99 12.19 -17.90
N LYS A 295 -6.55 11.36 -18.85
CA LYS A 295 -5.79 11.83 -20.00
C LYS A 295 -6.76 12.20 -21.11
N ASP A 296 -6.39 13.14 -21.98
CA ASP A 296 -7.27 13.61 -23.07
C ASP A 296 -7.78 12.48 -23.97
N ARG A 297 -6.95 11.45 -24.18
CA ARG A 297 -7.30 10.22 -24.93
C ARG A 297 -8.43 9.39 -24.32
N ASP A 298 -8.75 9.59 -23.04
CA ASP A 298 -9.77 8.81 -22.33
C ASP A 298 -11.16 9.47 -22.44
N ILE A 299 -11.25 10.67 -23.04
CA ILE A 299 -12.50 11.38 -23.32
C ILE A 299 -13.03 10.93 -24.68
N ASN A 300 -14.20 10.30 -24.70
CA ASN A 300 -14.84 9.94 -25.96
C ASN A 300 -15.54 11.16 -26.57
N VAL A 301 -14.91 11.75 -27.59
CA VAL A 301 -15.45 12.88 -28.39
C VAL A 301 -16.16 12.40 -29.65
N SER A 302 -16.17 11.09 -29.95
CA SER A 302 -16.88 10.55 -31.13
C SER A 302 -18.35 10.99 -31.11
N GLU A 303 -18.87 11.40 -32.26
CA GLU A 303 -20.20 11.98 -32.47
C GLU A 303 -21.26 11.38 -31.53
N LEU A 304 -21.67 12.15 -30.53
CA LEU A 304 -22.86 11.82 -29.74
C LEU A 304 -24.03 11.85 -30.72
N SER A 305 -24.55 10.69 -31.11
CA SER A 305 -25.77 10.65 -31.91
C SER A 305 -26.90 11.32 -31.11
N PRO A 306 -27.55 12.37 -31.63
CA PRO A 306 -28.59 13.11 -30.91
C PRO A 306 -29.73 12.19 -30.44
N LEU A 307 -30.05 11.19 -31.26
CA LEU A 307 -31.05 10.13 -31.05
C LEU A 307 -30.89 9.37 -29.72
N LEU A 308 -29.68 9.27 -29.15
CA LEU A 308 -29.46 8.56 -27.89
C LEU A 308 -30.01 9.30 -26.66
N PHE A 309 -30.30 10.59 -26.78
CA PHE A 309 -30.62 11.45 -25.64
C PHE A 309 -31.90 12.29 -25.81
N GLU A 310 -32.65 12.11 -26.91
CA GLU A 310 -33.83 12.92 -27.26
C GLU A 310 -34.90 12.96 -26.14
N ASN A 311 -35.02 11.87 -25.38
CA ASN A 311 -36.04 11.74 -24.32
C ASN A 311 -35.54 12.18 -22.93
N LEU A 312 -34.32 12.72 -22.81
CA LEU A 312 -33.73 13.11 -21.53
C LEU A 312 -33.65 14.63 -21.42
N SER A 313 -34.06 15.17 -20.28
CA SER A 313 -33.98 16.61 -19.96
C SER A 313 -33.29 16.86 -18.62
N GLY A 314 -32.81 18.10 -18.44
CA GLY A 314 -32.21 18.57 -17.19
C GLY A 314 -30.99 17.75 -16.72
N ILE A 315 -30.99 17.37 -15.45
CA ILE A 315 -29.87 16.64 -14.82
C ILE A 315 -29.72 15.21 -15.33
N SER A 316 -30.80 14.61 -15.80
CA SER A 316 -30.77 13.28 -16.41
C SER A 316 -29.98 13.28 -17.71
N TYR A 317 -30.21 14.30 -18.55
CA TYR A 317 -29.46 14.53 -19.78
C TYR A 317 -27.96 14.78 -19.50
N LEU A 318 -27.67 15.66 -18.54
CA LEU A 318 -26.30 16.01 -18.14
C LEU A 318 -25.50 14.80 -17.64
N ASN A 319 -26.08 13.98 -16.74
CA ASN A 319 -25.41 12.77 -16.27
C ASN A 319 -25.24 11.75 -17.41
N ALA A 320 -26.22 11.61 -18.30
CA ALA A 320 -26.14 10.66 -19.41
C ALA A 320 -25.01 11.00 -20.39
N ILE A 321 -24.86 12.29 -20.77
CA ILE A 321 -23.75 12.75 -21.61
C ILE A 321 -22.41 12.52 -20.91
N PHE A 322 -22.32 12.94 -19.64
CA PHE A 322 -21.08 12.80 -18.86
C PHE A 322 -20.63 11.33 -18.82
N LEU A 323 -21.53 10.42 -18.45
CA LEU A 323 -21.23 9.00 -18.34
C LEU A 323 -20.93 8.35 -19.69
N LYS A 324 -21.51 8.85 -20.79
CA LYS A 324 -21.17 8.39 -22.15
C LYS A 324 -19.76 8.83 -22.54
N ARG A 325 -19.42 10.11 -22.35
CA ARG A 325 -18.08 10.66 -22.67
C ARG A 325 -16.98 9.97 -21.88
N MET A 326 -17.25 9.67 -20.60
CA MET A 326 -16.27 9.06 -19.69
C MET A 326 -16.33 7.52 -19.65
N SER A 327 -17.14 6.89 -20.52
CA SER A 327 -17.34 5.45 -20.52
C SER A 327 -16.06 4.66 -20.79
N ILE A 328 -15.19 5.14 -21.68
CA ILE A 328 -13.91 4.47 -22.01
C ILE A 328 -13.03 4.38 -20.77
N TYR A 329 -12.86 5.49 -20.05
CA TYR A 329 -12.08 5.52 -18.81
C TYR A 329 -12.64 4.54 -17.77
N LEU A 330 -13.95 4.58 -17.52
CA LEU A 330 -14.61 3.72 -16.54
C LEU A 330 -14.53 2.24 -16.94
N GLN A 331 -14.73 1.92 -18.21
CA GLN A 331 -14.60 0.56 -18.75
C GLN A 331 -13.16 0.04 -18.63
N ARG A 332 -12.15 0.87 -18.91
CA ARG A 332 -10.75 0.50 -18.71
C ARG A 332 -10.45 0.13 -17.26
N LYS A 333 -11.03 0.86 -16.29
CA LYS A 333 -10.90 0.52 -14.86
C LYS A 333 -11.55 -0.82 -14.51
N ILE A 334 -12.62 -1.20 -15.20
CA ILE A 334 -13.23 -2.53 -15.07
C ILE A 334 -12.35 -3.60 -15.72
N LEU A 335 -11.81 -3.35 -16.92
CA LEU A 335 -10.92 -4.28 -17.62
C LEU A 335 -9.68 -4.62 -16.80
N VAL A 336 -9.07 -3.63 -16.13
CA VAL A 336 -7.93 -3.89 -15.22
C VAL A 336 -8.33 -4.80 -14.07
N ARG A 337 -9.50 -4.61 -13.46
CA ARG A 337 -10.00 -5.48 -12.38
C ARG A 337 -10.28 -6.90 -12.87
N LEU A 338 -10.87 -7.03 -14.06
CA LEU A 338 -11.10 -8.32 -14.69
C LEU A 338 -9.79 -9.04 -15.01
N ALA A 339 -8.77 -8.31 -15.49
CA ALA A 339 -7.44 -8.87 -15.75
C ALA A 339 -6.76 -9.37 -14.46
N VAL A 340 -6.86 -8.59 -13.37
CA VAL A 340 -6.37 -9.03 -12.05
C VAL A 340 -7.12 -10.28 -11.58
N LEU A 341 -8.45 -10.29 -11.70
CA LEU A 341 -9.27 -11.43 -11.32
C LEU A 341 -8.98 -12.66 -12.18
N SER A 342 -8.75 -12.51 -13.49
CA SER A 342 -8.39 -13.63 -14.37
C SER A 342 -7.02 -14.20 -14.04
N VAL A 343 -6.04 -13.36 -13.68
CA VAL A 343 -4.71 -13.83 -13.26
C VAL A 343 -4.80 -14.57 -11.92
N LEU A 344 -5.49 -14.01 -10.93
CA LEU A 344 -5.69 -14.66 -9.63
C LEU A 344 -6.42 -15.99 -9.78
N PHE A 345 -7.54 -15.99 -10.50
CA PHE A 345 -8.31 -17.21 -10.77
C PHE A 345 -7.51 -18.24 -11.58
N GLY A 346 -6.70 -17.81 -12.55
CA GLY A 346 -5.82 -18.70 -13.31
C GLY A 346 -4.76 -19.37 -12.42
N ILE A 347 -4.15 -18.62 -11.51
CA ILE A 347 -3.20 -19.15 -10.51
C ILE A 347 -3.89 -20.16 -9.58
N GLU A 348 -5.09 -19.82 -9.08
CA GLU A 348 -5.86 -20.69 -8.20
C GLU A 348 -6.34 -21.96 -8.92
N LEU A 349 -6.75 -21.87 -10.20
CA LEU A 349 -7.10 -23.04 -11.02
C LEU A 349 -5.90 -23.95 -11.27
N LEU A 350 -4.74 -23.38 -11.60
CA LEU A 350 -3.51 -24.16 -11.72
C LEU A 350 -3.19 -24.86 -10.40
N PHE A 351 -3.31 -24.15 -9.28
CA PHE A 351 -3.15 -24.74 -7.96
C PHE A 351 -4.14 -25.89 -7.73
N LEU A 352 -5.42 -25.72 -8.05
CA LEU A 352 -6.38 -26.82 -7.98
C LEU A 352 -5.98 -28.00 -8.86
N LEU A 353 -5.61 -27.77 -10.13
CA LEU A 353 -5.25 -28.85 -11.04
C LEU A 353 -4.06 -29.69 -10.54
N PHE A 354 -3.04 -29.05 -9.98
CA PHE A 354 -1.84 -29.74 -9.47
C PHE A 354 -1.98 -30.31 -8.06
N PHE A 355 -2.86 -29.74 -7.23
CA PHE A 355 -2.96 -30.08 -5.80
C PHE A 355 -4.31 -30.65 -5.36
N LYS A 356 -5.28 -30.84 -6.27
CA LYS A 356 -6.64 -31.37 -5.96
C LYS A 356 -6.58 -32.65 -5.12
N GLU A 357 -5.74 -33.60 -5.51
CA GLU A 357 -5.60 -34.90 -4.81
C GLU A 357 -5.06 -34.77 -3.38
N LYS A 358 -4.35 -33.67 -3.07
CA LYS A 358 -3.83 -33.39 -1.72
C LYS A 358 -4.79 -32.55 -0.86
N ILE A 359 -5.82 -31.94 -1.46
CA ILE A 359 -6.80 -31.12 -0.76
C ILE A 359 -7.92 -32.03 -0.26
N ASN A 360 -7.69 -32.66 0.88
CA ASN A 360 -8.67 -33.52 1.56
C ASN A 360 -9.53 -32.71 2.55
N ILE A 361 -10.18 -31.65 2.06
CA ILE A 361 -11.12 -30.86 2.88
C ILE A 361 -12.53 -31.40 2.63
N PRO A 362 -13.16 -32.10 3.59
CA PRO A 362 -14.53 -32.54 3.44
C PRO A 362 -15.47 -31.32 3.41
N MET A 363 -15.80 -30.87 2.20
CA MET A 363 -16.74 -29.80 1.93
C MET A 363 -18.18 -30.35 1.98
N ASN A 364 -18.62 -30.68 3.21
CA ASN A 364 -20.00 -31.13 3.46
C ASN A 364 -20.98 -29.95 3.38
N GLU A 365 -22.29 -30.21 3.45
CA GLU A 365 -23.33 -29.17 3.43
C GLU A 365 -23.14 -28.08 4.50
N HIS A 366 -22.60 -28.43 5.67
CA HIS A 366 -22.26 -27.47 6.73
C HIS A 366 -21.14 -26.48 6.33
N SER A 367 -20.33 -26.79 5.33
CA SER A 367 -19.30 -25.90 4.80
C SER A 367 -19.82 -24.98 3.70
N PHE A 368 -21.01 -25.23 3.15
CA PHE A 368 -21.58 -24.42 2.07
C PHE A 368 -21.92 -22.99 2.54
N SER A 369 -22.36 -22.80 3.79
CA SER A 369 -22.62 -21.47 4.37
C SER A 369 -21.36 -20.61 4.45
N LYS A 370 -20.23 -21.25 4.78
CA LYS A 370 -18.91 -20.62 4.84
C LYS A 370 -18.45 -20.22 3.44
N PHE A 371 -18.66 -21.11 2.46
CA PHE A 371 -18.36 -20.85 1.06
C PHE A 371 -19.17 -19.65 0.52
N LEU A 372 -20.48 -19.61 0.78
CA LEU A 372 -21.33 -18.48 0.39
C LEU A 372 -20.85 -17.17 0.99
N PHE A 373 -20.55 -17.14 2.29
CA PHE A 373 -20.02 -15.96 2.95
C PHE A 373 -18.69 -15.50 2.31
N LEU A 374 -17.75 -16.44 2.12
CA LEU A 374 -16.46 -16.16 1.49
C LEU A 374 -16.63 -15.65 0.05
N SER A 375 -17.66 -16.10 -0.66
CA SER A 375 -17.95 -15.62 -2.01
C SER A 375 -18.38 -14.15 -2.04
N ALA A 376 -19.09 -13.66 -1.01
CA ALA A 376 -19.66 -12.32 -0.98
C ALA A 376 -18.62 -11.23 -0.64
N VAL A 377 -17.65 -11.55 0.22
CA VAL A 377 -16.67 -10.60 0.79
C VAL A 377 -15.75 -9.94 -0.25
N PRO A 378 -15.21 -10.65 -1.26
CA PRO A 378 -14.33 -10.07 -2.28
C PRO A 378 -14.95 -8.91 -3.06
N GLY A 379 -16.29 -8.84 -3.13
CA GLY A 379 -17.01 -7.75 -3.78
C GLY A 379 -16.56 -6.36 -3.29
N TYR A 380 -16.18 -6.23 -2.01
CA TYR A 380 -15.68 -4.96 -1.45
C TYR A 380 -14.44 -4.43 -2.17
N LEU A 381 -13.49 -5.32 -2.48
CA LEU A 381 -12.21 -4.96 -3.09
C LEU A 381 -12.33 -4.82 -4.61
N ILE A 382 -13.22 -5.61 -5.21
CA ILE A 382 -13.25 -5.79 -6.66
C ILE A 382 -14.25 -4.82 -7.31
N TYR A 383 -15.45 -4.63 -6.76
CA TYR A 383 -16.44 -3.74 -7.37
C TYR A 383 -16.01 -2.27 -7.34
N ILE A 384 -16.40 -1.50 -8.37
CA ILE A 384 -16.05 -0.09 -8.50
C ILE A 384 -17.02 0.79 -7.69
N GLY A 385 -16.91 0.73 -6.37
CA GLY A 385 -17.75 1.54 -5.47
C GLY A 385 -17.17 2.93 -5.24
N GLU A 386 -16.28 3.05 -4.25
CA GLU A 386 -15.70 4.33 -3.81
C GLU A 386 -14.99 5.10 -4.93
N SER A 387 -14.24 4.39 -5.78
CA SER A 387 -13.53 4.99 -6.91
C SER A 387 -14.48 5.69 -7.89
N TYR A 388 -15.67 5.14 -8.10
CA TYR A 388 -16.69 5.71 -8.98
C TYR A 388 -17.33 6.96 -8.35
N SER A 389 -17.68 6.91 -7.06
CA SER A 389 -18.20 8.09 -6.34
C SER A 389 -17.20 9.26 -6.34
N LYS A 390 -15.91 8.99 -6.07
CA LYS A 390 -14.85 10.00 -6.13
C LYS A 390 -14.68 10.58 -7.52
N PHE A 391 -14.73 9.73 -8.55
CA PHE A 391 -14.65 10.14 -9.95
C PHE A 391 -15.78 11.09 -10.33
N CYS A 392 -17.03 10.73 -10.02
CA CYS A 392 -18.20 11.57 -10.27
C CYS A 392 -18.14 12.90 -9.50
N PHE A 393 -17.66 12.87 -8.25
CA PHE A 393 -17.47 14.11 -7.49
C PHE A 393 -16.46 15.04 -8.15
N TYR A 394 -15.29 14.52 -8.52
CA TYR A 394 -14.19 15.32 -9.06
C TYR A 394 -14.55 15.96 -10.42
N HIS A 395 -15.11 15.16 -11.34
CA HIS A 395 -15.32 15.58 -12.72
C HIS A 395 -16.71 16.15 -13.01
N LEU A 396 -17.71 15.94 -12.15
CA LEU A 396 -19.08 16.40 -12.37
C LEU A 396 -19.64 17.22 -11.20
N ASP A 397 -19.61 16.70 -9.97
CA ASP A 397 -20.34 17.35 -8.87
C ASP A 397 -19.64 18.58 -8.31
N ARG A 398 -18.31 18.59 -8.26
CA ARG A 398 -17.53 19.70 -7.69
C ARG A 398 -17.95 21.07 -8.25
N PRO A 399 -18.06 21.28 -9.57
CA PRO A 399 -18.57 22.54 -10.10
C PRO A 399 -20.09 22.71 -9.88
N LEU A 400 -20.88 21.64 -9.98
CA LEU A 400 -22.35 21.72 -9.91
C LEU A 400 -22.90 21.98 -8.51
N LEU A 401 -22.21 21.50 -7.46
CA LEU A 401 -22.58 21.68 -6.05
C LEU A 401 -22.57 23.15 -5.60
N ARG A 402 -21.98 24.05 -6.39
CA ARG A 402 -22.02 25.50 -6.18
C ARG A 402 -23.37 26.11 -6.53
N TYR A 403 -24.17 25.44 -7.35
CA TYR A 403 -25.48 25.93 -7.80
C TYR A 403 -26.62 25.35 -6.97
N ASN A 404 -27.64 26.17 -6.69
CA ASN A 404 -28.81 25.78 -5.89
C ASN A 404 -29.65 24.70 -6.56
N PHE A 405 -29.89 24.81 -7.87
CA PHE A 405 -30.72 23.87 -8.62
C PHE A 405 -30.22 22.42 -8.47
N TYR A 406 -28.89 22.22 -8.45
CA TYR A 406 -28.29 20.90 -8.30
C TYR A 406 -28.52 20.25 -6.93
N ARG A 407 -28.81 21.08 -5.92
CA ARG A 407 -29.02 20.67 -4.52
C ARG A 407 -30.50 20.45 -4.18
N GLU A 408 -31.39 20.60 -5.15
CA GLU A 408 -32.80 20.30 -4.99
C GLU A 408 -33.03 18.80 -4.84
N ARG A 409 -34.04 18.43 -4.05
CA ARG A 409 -34.31 17.04 -3.69
C ARG A 409 -34.53 16.15 -4.91
N GLU A 410 -35.32 16.62 -5.88
CA GLU A 410 -35.65 15.89 -7.10
C GLU A 410 -34.39 15.57 -7.92
N ASN A 411 -33.53 16.57 -8.05
CA ASN A 411 -32.28 16.55 -8.78
C ASN A 411 -31.22 15.63 -8.14
N ILE A 412 -31.12 15.64 -6.81
CA ILE A 412 -30.29 14.71 -6.05
C ILE A 412 -30.76 13.27 -6.25
N LEU A 413 -32.06 13.02 -6.16
CA LEU A 413 -32.63 11.67 -6.29
C LEU A 413 -32.52 11.14 -7.73
N ALA A 414 -32.74 11.97 -8.73
CA ALA A 414 -32.51 11.63 -10.13
C ALA A 414 -31.04 11.23 -10.35
N THR A 415 -30.11 12.03 -9.82
CA THR A 415 -28.67 11.75 -9.92
C THR A 415 -28.29 10.44 -9.22
N LEU A 416 -28.80 10.21 -8.00
CA LEU A 416 -28.58 8.95 -7.26
C LEU A 416 -29.04 7.75 -8.08
N LYS A 417 -30.27 7.79 -8.61
CA LYS A 417 -30.86 6.69 -9.39
C LYS A 417 -30.02 6.39 -10.65
N ILE A 418 -29.68 7.41 -11.42
CA ILE A 418 -28.89 7.25 -12.65
C ILE A 418 -27.53 6.65 -12.34
N ARG A 419 -26.85 7.16 -11.31
CA ARG A 419 -25.50 6.70 -10.96
C ARG A 419 -25.50 5.30 -10.36
N PHE A 420 -26.51 4.96 -9.58
CA PHE A 420 -26.65 3.60 -9.04
C PHE A 420 -26.85 2.58 -10.16
N LEU A 421 -27.76 2.84 -11.10
CA LEU A 421 -27.99 1.97 -12.25
C LEU A 421 -26.74 1.86 -13.14
N TYR A 422 -26.03 2.96 -13.37
CA TYR A 422 -24.79 2.93 -14.13
C TYR A 422 -23.68 2.17 -13.38
N SER A 423 -23.59 2.30 -12.05
CA SER A 423 -22.65 1.53 -11.23
C SER A 423 -22.93 0.02 -11.31
N ILE A 424 -24.21 -0.39 -11.29
CA ILE A 424 -24.60 -1.78 -11.51
C ILE A 424 -24.14 -2.24 -12.89
N LYS A 425 -24.41 -1.44 -13.94
CA LYS A 425 -24.01 -1.76 -15.31
C LYS A 425 -22.50 -1.94 -15.46
N LEU A 426 -21.70 -1.08 -14.81
CA LEU A 426 -20.23 -1.19 -14.79
C LEU A 426 -19.75 -2.43 -14.02
N ASN A 427 -20.40 -2.78 -12.92
CA ASN A 427 -20.03 -3.91 -12.07
C ASN A 427 -20.53 -5.27 -12.60
N PHE A 428 -21.48 -5.27 -13.53
CA PHE A 428 -22.08 -6.50 -14.07
C PHE A 428 -21.06 -7.49 -14.67
N PRO A 429 -20.06 -7.07 -15.49
CA PRO A 429 -19.01 -7.98 -15.96
C PRO A 429 -18.21 -8.63 -14.82
N ILE A 430 -17.94 -7.89 -13.74
CA ILE A 430 -17.24 -8.42 -12.56
C ILE A 430 -18.13 -9.44 -11.85
N PHE A 431 -19.43 -9.15 -11.70
CA PHE A 431 -20.40 -10.08 -11.13
C PHE A 431 -20.43 -11.39 -11.92
N VAL A 432 -20.48 -11.33 -13.26
CA VAL A 432 -20.44 -12.53 -14.11
C VAL A 432 -19.14 -13.31 -13.88
N ALA A 433 -17.99 -12.62 -13.89
CA ALA A 433 -16.69 -13.26 -13.67
C ALA A 433 -16.60 -13.95 -12.29
N LEU A 434 -17.06 -13.29 -11.22
CA LEU A 434 -17.10 -13.87 -9.87
C LEU A 434 -18.02 -15.09 -9.80
N ASN A 435 -19.17 -15.07 -10.46
CA ASN A 435 -20.06 -16.23 -10.53
C ASN A 435 -19.41 -17.39 -11.29
N ILE A 436 -18.66 -17.13 -12.35
CA ILE A 436 -17.88 -18.18 -13.05
C ILE A 436 -16.81 -18.75 -12.11
N CYS A 437 -16.05 -17.91 -11.40
CA CYS A 437 -15.01 -18.36 -10.48
C CYS A 437 -15.58 -19.20 -9.33
N PHE A 438 -16.56 -18.67 -8.60
CA PHE A 438 -17.18 -19.38 -7.48
C PHE A 438 -18.05 -20.56 -7.93
N GLY A 439 -18.72 -20.46 -9.07
CA GLY A 439 -19.40 -21.60 -9.67
C GLY A 439 -18.43 -22.75 -9.96
N THR A 440 -17.26 -22.45 -10.54
CA THR A 440 -16.21 -23.46 -10.79
C THR A 440 -15.75 -24.13 -9.49
N TYR A 441 -15.55 -23.37 -8.42
CA TYR A 441 -15.23 -23.94 -7.10
C TYR A 441 -16.36 -24.81 -6.56
N TYR A 442 -17.60 -24.33 -6.66
CA TYR A 442 -18.77 -25.07 -6.20
C TYR A 442 -18.87 -26.44 -6.87
N PHE A 443 -18.77 -26.50 -8.20
CA PHE A 443 -18.82 -27.76 -8.96
C PHE A 443 -17.66 -28.72 -8.67
N ASN A 444 -16.49 -28.21 -8.24
CA ASN A 444 -15.34 -29.06 -7.93
C ASN A 444 -15.37 -29.64 -6.51
N PHE A 445 -16.04 -28.97 -5.56
CA PHE A 445 -15.98 -29.30 -4.13
C PHE A 445 -17.30 -29.73 -3.51
N PHE A 446 -18.44 -29.42 -4.14
CA PHE A 446 -19.77 -29.74 -3.62
C PHE A 446 -20.56 -30.60 -4.62
N THR A 447 -21.53 -31.36 -4.12
CA THR A 447 -22.51 -32.04 -4.97
C THR A 447 -23.47 -31.02 -5.57
N PRO A 448 -23.62 -30.94 -6.90
CA PRO A 448 -24.42 -29.88 -7.50
C PRO A 448 -25.90 -29.99 -7.13
N LYS A 449 -26.44 -28.93 -6.52
CA LYS A 449 -27.88 -28.76 -6.26
C LYS A 449 -28.36 -27.40 -6.76
N ILE A 450 -29.54 -27.39 -7.39
CA ILE A 450 -30.06 -26.19 -8.07
C ILE A 450 -30.34 -25.05 -7.09
N ASP A 451 -30.91 -25.36 -5.93
CA ASP A 451 -31.17 -24.41 -4.83
C ASP A 451 -29.88 -23.73 -4.33
N GLN A 452 -28.81 -24.51 -4.19
CA GLN A 452 -27.49 -24.02 -3.78
C GLN A 452 -26.84 -23.12 -4.84
N ILE A 453 -27.00 -23.44 -6.12
CA ILE A 453 -26.52 -22.58 -7.21
C ILE A 453 -27.30 -21.26 -7.22
N ILE A 454 -28.63 -21.31 -7.05
CA ILE A 454 -29.48 -20.11 -6.99
C ILE A 454 -29.07 -19.20 -5.82
N ILE A 455 -28.90 -19.75 -4.61
CA ILE A 455 -28.51 -18.93 -3.45
C ILE A 455 -27.09 -18.35 -3.60
N LEU A 456 -26.17 -19.04 -4.27
CA LEU A 456 -24.85 -18.50 -4.62
C LEU A 456 -24.98 -17.25 -5.50
N VAL A 457 -25.76 -17.34 -6.57
CA VAL A 457 -26.01 -16.21 -7.49
C VAL A 457 -26.70 -15.04 -6.75
N ILE A 458 -27.70 -15.33 -5.91
CA ILE A 458 -28.38 -14.31 -5.09
C ILE A 458 -27.40 -13.64 -4.13
N THR A 459 -26.54 -14.41 -3.46
CA THR A 459 -25.52 -13.87 -2.54
C THR A 459 -24.57 -12.94 -3.29
N GLN A 460 -24.12 -13.33 -4.49
CA GLN A 460 -23.31 -12.48 -5.37
C GLN A 460 -24.05 -11.20 -5.80
N ALA A 461 -25.35 -11.31 -6.10
CA ALA A 461 -26.15 -10.17 -6.52
C ALA A 461 -26.33 -9.16 -5.37
N ILE A 462 -26.61 -9.64 -4.15
CA ILE A 462 -26.68 -8.80 -2.94
C ILE A 462 -25.33 -8.11 -2.70
N SER A 463 -24.22 -8.83 -2.86
CA SER A 463 -22.87 -8.25 -2.76
C SER A 463 -22.64 -7.14 -3.79
N MET A 464 -22.96 -7.38 -5.07
CA MET A 464 -22.84 -6.37 -6.13
C MET A 464 -23.68 -5.12 -5.85
N ILE A 465 -24.95 -5.32 -5.46
CA ILE A 465 -25.86 -4.23 -5.14
C ILE A 465 -25.34 -3.44 -3.93
N LEU A 466 -24.89 -4.15 -2.89
CA LEU A 466 -24.33 -3.54 -1.69
C LEU A 466 -23.16 -2.63 -2.04
N PHE A 467 -22.13 -3.14 -2.72
CA PHE A 467 -20.93 -2.35 -3.00
C PHE A 467 -21.14 -1.28 -4.09
N SER A 468 -22.17 -1.42 -4.94
CA SER A 468 -22.56 -0.37 -5.89
C SER A 468 -23.33 0.78 -5.20
N PHE A 469 -24.15 0.47 -4.20
CA PHE A 469 -24.99 1.46 -3.53
C PHE A 469 -24.30 2.10 -2.31
N TYR A 470 -23.54 1.30 -1.55
CA TYR A 470 -22.98 1.67 -0.25
C TYR A 470 -22.19 2.98 -0.28
N PHE A 471 -21.21 3.04 -1.18
CA PHE A 471 -20.37 4.23 -1.33
C PHE A 471 -21.11 5.41 -1.95
N LEU A 472 -22.15 5.13 -2.74
CA LEU A 472 -22.95 6.15 -3.38
C LEU A 472 -23.87 6.83 -2.36
N TYR A 473 -24.58 6.08 -1.52
CA TYR A 473 -25.46 6.67 -0.52
C TYR A 473 -24.66 7.41 0.56
N LEU A 474 -23.52 6.87 1.02
CA LEU A 474 -22.66 7.60 1.97
C LEU A 474 -22.17 8.92 1.38
N TYR A 475 -21.87 8.93 0.07
CA TYR A 475 -21.48 10.13 -0.64
C TYR A 475 -22.61 11.17 -0.66
N PHE A 476 -23.82 10.79 -1.07
CA PHE A 476 -24.97 11.71 -1.09
C PHE A 476 -25.43 12.13 0.32
N PHE A 477 -25.27 11.25 1.31
CA PHE A 477 -25.65 11.52 2.69
C PHE A 477 -24.66 12.46 3.40
N LEU A 478 -23.35 12.30 3.18
CA LEU A 478 -22.33 13.02 3.95
C LEU A 478 -21.46 13.99 3.17
N GLN A 479 -21.36 13.87 1.84
CA GLN A 479 -20.39 14.58 1.01
C GLN A 479 -18.99 14.60 1.69
N PRO A 480 -18.27 13.46 1.74
CA PRO A 480 -17.05 13.34 2.54
C PRO A 480 -15.80 13.97 1.89
N PHE A 481 -15.86 14.24 0.59
CA PHE A 481 -14.70 14.64 -0.22
C PHE A 481 -14.48 16.16 -0.22
N THR A 482 -13.24 16.58 -0.01
CA THR A 482 -12.79 17.97 -0.19
C THR A 482 -12.33 18.22 -1.63
N GLU A 483 -11.98 19.45 -1.99
CA GLU A 483 -11.44 19.76 -3.33
C GLU A 483 -10.18 18.94 -3.67
N GLY A 484 -9.36 18.60 -2.67
CA GLY A 484 -8.21 17.70 -2.81
C GLY A 484 -8.54 16.22 -2.63
N LEU A 485 -9.82 15.83 -2.65
CA LEU A 485 -10.35 14.47 -2.44
C LEU A 485 -10.05 13.80 -1.09
N LYS A 486 -9.32 14.48 -0.20
CA LYS A 486 -9.06 14.02 1.17
C LYS A 486 -10.39 13.96 1.97
N SER A 487 -10.65 12.84 2.63
CA SER A 487 -11.81 12.65 3.51
C SER A 487 -11.61 13.42 4.83
N LYS A 488 -12.37 14.50 5.06
CA LYS A 488 -12.39 15.22 6.35
C LYS A 488 -13.49 14.74 7.30
N SER A 489 -14.50 14.03 6.82
CA SER A 489 -15.69 13.72 7.61
C SER A 489 -15.42 12.62 8.62
N ALA A 490 -15.27 13.00 9.90
CA ALA A 490 -15.15 12.04 11.01
C ALA A 490 -16.32 11.04 11.01
N MET A 491 -17.53 11.50 10.68
CA MET A 491 -18.73 10.64 10.59
C MET A 491 -18.62 9.63 9.45
N TYR A 492 -18.06 10.01 8.30
CA TYR A 492 -17.81 9.08 7.20
C TYR A 492 -16.83 7.99 7.66
N ASN A 493 -15.71 8.39 8.25
CA ASN A 493 -14.70 7.44 8.73
C ASN A 493 -15.25 6.50 9.83
N ILE A 494 -16.10 7.00 10.74
CA ILE A 494 -16.76 6.18 11.76
C ILE A 494 -17.72 5.17 11.13
N LEU A 495 -18.58 5.60 10.20
CA LEU A 495 -19.53 4.70 9.53
C LEU A 495 -18.82 3.65 8.69
N THR A 496 -17.77 4.05 7.97
CA THR A 496 -16.95 3.11 7.23
C THR A 496 -16.24 2.12 8.16
N PHE A 497 -15.71 2.59 9.30
CA PHE A 497 -15.13 1.73 10.33
C PHE A 497 -16.15 0.74 10.91
N ILE A 498 -17.38 1.18 11.21
CA ILE A 498 -18.44 0.29 11.72
C ILE A 498 -18.70 -0.86 10.73
N ILE A 499 -18.79 -0.56 9.44
CA ILE A 499 -19.05 -1.57 8.42
C ILE A 499 -17.85 -2.51 8.24
N TYR A 500 -16.63 -1.99 8.32
CA TYR A 500 -15.43 -2.85 8.37
C TYR A 500 -15.39 -3.74 9.60
N TYR A 501 -15.73 -3.18 10.77
CA TYR A 501 -15.77 -3.94 12.01
C TYR A 501 -16.86 -5.01 11.98
N MET A 502 -18.04 -4.71 11.45
CA MET A 502 -19.11 -5.70 11.23
C MET A 502 -18.66 -6.78 10.24
N GLY A 503 -18.05 -6.41 9.11
CA GLY A 503 -17.49 -7.35 8.14
C GLY A 503 -16.43 -8.26 8.75
N TYR A 504 -15.50 -7.70 9.53
CA TYR A 504 -14.48 -8.44 10.26
C TYR A 504 -15.06 -9.37 11.34
N LYS A 505 -16.09 -8.92 12.07
CA LYS A 505 -16.80 -9.77 13.03
C LYS A 505 -17.47 -10.93 12.32
N LEU A 506 -18.19 -10.68 11.22
CA LEU A 506 -18.78 -11.74 10.41
C LEU A 506 -17.72 -12.73 9.88
N PHE A 507 -16.55 -12.23 9.47
CA PHE A 507 -15.41 -13.07 9.09
C PHE A 507 -14.88 -13.91 10.25
N THR A 508 -14.75 -13.33 11.45
CA THR A 508 -14.31 -14.06 12.65
C THR A 508 -15.32 -15.14 13.05
N PHE A 509 -16.61 -14.86 12.87
CA PHE A 509 -17.71 -15.81 13.10
C PHE A 509 -17.88 -16.85 11.98
N THR A 510 -17.07 -16.81 10.92
CA THR A 510 -17.17 -17.78 9.81
C THR A 510 -17.00 -19.23 10.27
N LYS A 511 -16.29 -19.50 11.37
CA LYS A 511 -16.21 -20.86 11.94
C LYS A 511 -17.57 -21.41 12.41
N SER A 512 -18.47 -20.53 12.83
CA SER A 512 -19.77 -20.85 13.42
C SER A 512 -20.95 -20.46 12.52
N ILE A 513 -20.71 -20.02 11.29
CA ILE A 513 -21.79 -19.54 10.41
C ILE A 513 -22.63 -20.71 9.89
N THR A 514 -23.90 -20.74 10.29
CA THR A 514 -24.90 -21.69 9.79
C THR A 514 -25.75 -21.02 8.70
N MET A 515 -26.49 -21.81 7.92
CA MET A 515 -27.36 -21.25 6.87
C MET A 515 -28.39 -20.24 7.39
N PRO A 516 -29.10 -20.49 8.53
CA PRO A 516 -30.01 -19.48 9.07
C PRO A 516 -29.32 -18.15 9.41
N ILE A 517 -28.12 -18.21 10.01
CA ILE A 517 -27.35 -17.01 10.35
C ILE A 517 -26.94 -16.26 9.08
N LEU A 518 -26.52 -16.97 8.03
CA LEU A 518 -26.18 -16.36 6.76
C LEU A 518 -27.40 -15.67 6.13
N LEU A 519 -28.55 -16.33 6.07
CA LEU A 519 -29.78 -15.76 5.52
C LEU A 519 -30.22 -14.51 6.28
N VAL A 520 -30.18 -14.55 7.62
CA VAL A 520 -30.44 -13.38 8.46
C VAL A 520 -29.44 -12.26 8.16
N SER A 521 -28.16 -12.57 7.99
CA SER A 521 -27.14 -11.57 7.67
C SER A 521 -27.36 -10.91 6.29
N LEU A 522 -27.75 -11.69 5.29
CA LEU A 522 -28.12 -11.19 3.96
C LEU A 522 -29.39 -10.33 4.04
N GLY A 523 -30.37 -10.73 4.84
CA GLY A 523 -31.57 -9.93 5.13
C GLY A 523 -31.23 -8.59 5.78
N ILE A 524 -30.34 -8.57 6.78
CA ILE A 524 -29.85 -7.34 7.42
C ILE A 524 -29.17 -6.43 6.40
N ILE A 525 -28.37 -6.97 5.49
CA ILE A 525 -27.74 -6.18 4.41
C ILE A 525 -28.81 -5.51 3.54
N VAL A 526 -29.85 -6.24 3.13
CA VAL A 526 -30.97 -5.67 2.36
C VAL A 526 -31.67 -4.56 3.14
N VAL A 527 -31.91 -4.75 4.44
CA VAL A 527 -32.49 -3.72 5.31
C VAL A 527 -31.59 -2.48 5.39
N ILE A 528 -30.28 -2.65 5.53
CA ILE A 528 -29.31 -1.53 5.53
C ILE A 528 -29.38 -0.75 4.21
N LEU A 529 -29.53 -1.43 3.07
CA LEU A 529 -29.66 -0.78 1.78
C LEU A 529 -30.94 0.05 1.67
N ILE A 530 -32.06 -0.48 2.16
CA ILE A 530 -33.34 0.24 2.20
C ILE A 530 -33.23 1.48 3.10
N ILE A 531 -32.70 1.31 4.32
CA ILE A 531 -32.50 2.41 5.27
C ILE A 531 -31.56 3.47 4.67
N GLY A 532 -30.48 3.06 4.01
CA GLY A 532 -29.54 3.97 3.34
C GLY A 532 -30.22 4.79 2.24
N TYR A 533 -31.09 4.18 1.44
CA TYR A 533 -31.87 4.87 0.42
C TYR A 533 -32.84 5.89 1.04
N LEU A 534 -33.61 5.48 2.06
CA LEU A 534 -34.53 6.36 2.77
C LEU A 534 -33.79 7.53 3.44
N ALA A 535 -32.61 7.28 4.01
CA ALA A 535 -31.77 8.32 4.61
C ALA A 535 -31.36 9.37 3.57
N VAL A 536 -30.97 8.97 2.36
CA VAL A 536 -30.66 9.93 1.27
C VAL A 536 -31.89 10.74 0.88
N VAL A 537 -33.06 10.09 0.75
CA VAL A 537 -34.33 10.74 0.40
C VAL A 537 -34.73 11.84 1.39
N VAL A 538 -34.42 11.66 2.67
CA VAL A 538 -34.78 12.61 3.74
C VAL A 538 -33.71 13.66 3.98
N PHE A 539 -32.44 13.25 4.05
CA PHE A 539 -31.35 14.10 4.57
C PHE A 539 -30.48 14.74 3.50
N ALA A 540 -30.36 14.16 2.30
CA ALA A 540 -29.45 14.68 1.28
C ALA A 540 -29.69 16.16 0.90
N PRO A 541 -30.93 16.69 0.83
CA PRO A 541 -31.14 18.12 0.56
C PRO A 541 -30.47 19.05 1.59
N LYS A 542 -30.28 18.59 2.83
CA LYS A 542 -29.65 19.36 3.90
C LYS A 542 -28.13 19.17 3.92
N THR A 543 -27.64 17.97 3.61
CA THR A 543 -26.24 17.57 3.82
C THR A 543 -25.38 17.56 2.55
N PHE A 544 -25.98 17.50 1.36
CA PHE A 544 -25.29 17.45 0.08
C PHE A 544 -24.85 18.84 -0.39
N ARG A 545 -23.77 19.35 0.22
CA ARG A 545 -23.18 20.66 -0.08
C ARG A 545 -21.67 20.53 -0.11
N LEU A 546 -21.01 21.36 -0.91
CA LEU A 546 -19.54 21.40 -0.96
C LEU A 546 -18.98 21.84 0.41
N LYS A 547 -18.12 21.02 1.00
CA LYS A 547 -17.39 21.34 2.24
C LYS A 547 -16.01 21.92 1.93
N SER A 548 -15.62 22.98 2.65
CA SER A 548 -14.32 23.64 2.54
C SER A 548 -13.18 22.94 3.29
#